data_AF-A0A484X848-F1
#
_entry.id   AF-A0A484X848-F1
#
_cell.length_a   1.000
_cell.length_b   1.000
_cell.length_c   1.000
_cell.angle_alpha   90.00
_cell.angle_beta   90.00
_cell.angle_gamma   90.00
#
_symmetry.space_group_name_H-M   'P 1'
#
loop_
_entity.id
_entity.type
_entity.pdbx_description
1 polymer ?
#
loop_
_entity_poly.entity_id
_entity_poly.type
_entity_poly.pdbx_seq_one_letter_code
_entity_poly.pdbx_strand_id
1 'polypeptide(L)'
;MLEDFKQHPAIRPLISGGKLLEYSAHMVPEGGLAMVPQLVNDGVMIVGDAAGFCLNLGFTVRGMDLAIASAQAAATTVIAAKERADSPPAVWRNTNVS
;
A
#
# COMPACT_ATOMS: atom_id res chain seq x y z
N MET A 1 -2.40 -1.15 -24.87
CA MET A 1 -1.19 -0.83 -24.07
C MET A 1 -0.31 -2.06 -23.82
N LEU A 2 -0.74 -3.08 -23.05
CA LEU A 2 0.13 -4.24 -22.78
C LEU A 2 0.41 -5.10 -24.02
N GLU A 3 -0.59 -5.32 -24.89
CA GLU A 3 -0.34 -6.02 -26.17
C GLU A 3 0.61 -5.23 -27.07
N ASP A 4 0.45 -3.91 -27.17
CA ASP A 4 1.36 -3.04 -27.94
C ASP A 4 2.80 -3.10 -27.39
N PHE A 5 2.95 -3.13 -26.06
CA PHE A 5 4.24 -3.30 -25.39
C PHE A 5 4.90 -4.64 -25.73
N LYS A 6 4.14 -5.74 -25.75
CA LYS A 6 4.65 -7.06 -26.17
C LYS A 6 5.11 -7.06 -27.64
N GLN A 7 4.45 -6.28 -28.50
CA GLN A 7 4.82 -6.16 -29.90
C GLN A 7 6.04 -5.24 -30.14
N HIS A 8 6.47 -4.47 -29.13
CA HIS A 8 7.60 -3.57 -29.26
C HIS A 8 8.87 -4.34 -29.69
N PRO A 9 9.65 -3.85 -30.69
CA PRO A 9 10.81 -4.56 -31.24
C PRO A 9 11.86 -5.00 -30.21
N ALA A 10 12.01 -4.23 -29.12
CA ALA A 10 12.93 -4.57 -28.03
C ALA A 10 12.40 -5.67 -27.08
N ILE A 11 11.08 -5.91 -27.04
CA ILE A 11 10.44 -6.85 -26.11
C ILE A 11 10.07 -8.15 -26.81
N ARG A 12 9.53 -8.08 -28.04
CA ARG A 12 9.04 -9.23 -28.81
C ARG A 12 10.03 -10.40 -28.90
N PRO A 13 11.35 -10.19 -29.13
CA PRO A 13 12.31 -11.29 -29.18
C PRO A 13 12.49 -11.99 -27.81
N LEU A 14 12.35 -11.26 -26.70
CA LEU A 14 12.56 -11.76 -25.34
C LEU A 14 11.47 -12.74 -24.89
N ILE A 15 10.27 -12.62 -25.46
CA ILE A 15 9.09 -13.43 -25.08
C ILE A 15 8.66 -14.41 -26.18
N SER A 16 9.41 -14.49 -27.30
CA SER A 16 9.08 -15.34 -28.44
C SER A 16 9.07 -16.82 -28.06
N GLY A 17 8.03 -17.55 -28.48
CA GLY A 17 7.84 -18.96 -28.10
C GLY A 17 7.36 -19.19 -26.66
N GLY A 18 7.23 -18.13 -25.86
CA GLY A 18 6.66 -18.18 -24.52
C GLY A 18 5.15 -18.46 -24.56
N LYS A 19 4.66 -19.15 -23.53
CA LYS A 19 3.22 -19.41 -23.33
C LYS A 19 2.71 -18.53 -22.19
N LEU A 20 1.65 -17.76 -22.45
CA LEU A 20 0.95 -17.00 -21.41
C LEU A 20 0.30 -17.99 -20.41
N LEU A 21 0.68 -17.89 -19.13
CA LEU A 21 0.11 -18.73 -18.07
C LEU A 21 -0.92 -17.98 -17.23
N GLU A 22 -0.70 -16.68 -17.01
CA GLU A 22 -1.56 -15.84 -16.18
C GLU A 22 -1.63 -14.43 -16.75
N TYR A 23 -2.80 -13.81 -16.59
CA TYR A 23 -3.05 -12.41 -16.92
C TYR A 23 -3.87 -11.79 -15.80
N SER A 24 -3.33 -10.76 -15.15
CA SER A 24 -3.98 -10.06 -14.06
C SER A 24 -3.71 -8.56 -14.15
N ALA A 25 -4.55 -7.80 -13.45
CA ALA A 25 -4.41 -6.36 -13.30
C ALA A 25 -4.74 -5.98 -11.85
N HIS A 26 -4.10 -4.93 -11.36
CA HIS A 26 -4.31 -4.41 -10.02
C HIS A 26 -4.25 -2.88 -10.06
N MET A 27 -4.95 -2.22 -9.15
CA MET A 27 -4.93 -0.77 -9.04
C MET A 27 -3.84 -0.35 -8.07
N VAL A 28 -3.01 0.61 -8.48
CA VAL A 28 -1.95 1.17 -7.64
C VAL A 28 -2.37 2.57 -7.17
N PRO A 29 -2.27 2.90 -5.87
CA PRO A 29 -2.50 4.24 -5.38
C PRO A 29 -1.38 5.20 -5.85
N GLU A 30 -1.73 6.28 -6.55
CA GLU A 30 -0.76 7.24 -7.12
C GLU A 30 -1.02 8.72 -6.74
N GLY A 31 -1.97 8.98 -5.85
CA GLY A 31 -2.33 10.34 -5.43
C GLY A 31 -1.32 11.03 -4.51
N GLY A 32 -0.21 10.37 -4.17
CA GLY A 32 0.84 10.89 -3.30
C GLY A 32 0.32 11.20 -1.88
N LEU A 33 0.99 12.10 -1.16
CA LEU A 33 0.61 12.42 0.22
C LEU A 33 -0.81 12.99 0.36
N ALA A 34 -1.33 13.64 -0.69
CA ALA A 34 -2.67 14.22 -0.67
C ALA A 34 -3.79 13.17 -0.60
N MET A 35 -3.50 11.89 -0.89
CA MET A 35 -4.49 10.81 -0.83
C MET A 35 -4.55 10.10 0.53
N VAL A 36 -3.60 10.39 1.43
CA VAL A 36 -3.52 9.72 2.74
C VAL A 36 -4.76 10.11 3.55
N PRO A 37 -5.65 9.15 3.88
CA PRO A 37 -6.86 9.46 4.63
C PRO A 37 -6.55 9.63 6.11
N GLN A 38 -7.58 9.93 6.91
CA GLN A 38 -7.49 9.75 8.35
C GLN A 38 -7.16 8.28 8.65
N LEU A 39 -5.97 8.03 9.20
CA LEU A 39 -5.43 6.68 9.34
C LEU A 39 -6.04 5.89 10.50
N VAL A 40 -6.68 6.58 11.44
CA VAL A 40 -7.07 6.00 12.71
C VAL A 40 -8.38 6.61 13.20
N ASN A 41 -9.25 5.78 13.77
CA ASN A 41 -10.48 6.21 14.43
C ASN A 41 -10.84 5.23 15.57
N ASP A 42 -11.94 5.48 16.27
CA ASP A 42 -12.39 4.69 17.42
C ASP A 42 -12.47 3.19 17.06
N GLY A 43 -11.47 2.42 17.53
CA GLY A 43 -11.39 0.97 17.32
C GLY A 43 -10.90 0.52 15.94
N VAL A 44 -10.40 1.42 15.08
CA VAL A 44 -9.95 1.08 13.71
C VAL A 44 -8.66 1.81 13.33
N MET A 45 -7.80 1.12 12.58
CA MET A 45 -6.62 1.71 11.93
C MET A 45 -6.56 1.23 10.48
N ILE A 46 -6.05 2.08 9.60
CA ILE A 46 -5.87 1.83 8.17
C ILE A 46 -4.36 1.72 7.89
N VAL A 47 -3.97 0.71 7.11
CA VAL A 47 -2.57 0.41 6.77
C VAL A 47 -2.43 0.04 5.29
N GLY A 48 -1.19 0.01 4.78
CA GLY A 48 -0.88 -0.39 3.40
C GLY A 48 -1.55 0.48 2.33
N ASP A 49 -1.96 -0.14 1.22
CA ASP A 49 -2.53 0.58 0.08
C ASP A 49 -3.82 1.34 0.42
N ALA A 50 -4.61 0.84 1.39
CA ALA A 50 -5.79 1.53 1.88
C ALA A 50 -5.45 2.84 2.61
N ALA A 51 -4.26 2.92 3.21
CA ALA A 51 -3.72 4.14 3.84
C ALA A 51 -3.02 5.07 2.82
N GLY A 52 -3.01 4.71 1.53
CA GLY A 52 -2.26 5.44 0.50
C GLY A 52 -0.76 5.23 0.57
N PHE A 53 -0.28 4.19 1.28
CA PHE A 53 1.14 3.90 1.45
C PHE A 53 1.71 3.10 0.27
N CYS A 54 1.69 3.74 -0.89
CA CYS A 54 2.31 3.24 -2.11
C CYS A 54 3.01 4.40 -2.83
N LEU A 55 4.23 4.16 -3.31
CA LEU A 55 5.02 5.09 -4.10
C LEU A 55 5.25 4.47 -5.47
N ASN A 56 4.65 5.06 -6.49
CA ASN A 56 4.92 4.74 -7.89
C ASN A 56 5.40 6.00 -8.62
N LEU A 57 6.71 6.26 -8.61
CA LEU A 57 7.33 7.44 -9.22
C LEU A 57 7.86 7.16 -10.64
N GLY A 58 7.48 6.03 -11.24
CA GLY A 58 7.95 5.57 -12.56
C GLY A 58 9.35 4.94 -12.55
N PHE A 59 10.32 5.54 -11.83
CA PHE A 59 11.66 4.97 -11.63
C PHE A 59 11.82 4.22 -10.30
N THR A 60 10.86 4.38 -9.39
CA THR A 60 10.85 3.70 -8.09
C THR A 60 9.43 3.29 -7.77
N VAL A 61 9.28 1.99 -7.46
CA VAL A 61 8.03 1.39 -7.02
C VAL A 61 8.26 0.79 -5.64
N ARG A 62 7.58 1.34 -4.62
CA ARG A 62 7.64 0.87 -3.23
C ARG A 62 6.23 0.82 -2.67
N GLY A 63 5.83 -0.32 -2.12
CA GLY A 63 4.48 -0.51 -1.60
C GLY A 63 4.45 -1.61 -0.55
N MET A 64 5.04 -2.77 -0.86
CA MET A 64 5.12 -3.90 0.08
C MET A 64 5.82 -3.55 1.39
N ASP A 65 6.93 -2.86 1.31
CA ASP A 65 7.71 -2.42 2.46
C ASP A 65 6.98 -1.36 3.31
N LEU A 66 6.27 -0.43 2.66
CA LEU A 66 5.43 0.55 3.35
C LEU A 66 4.19 -0.11 3.99
N ALA A 67 3.61 -1.11 3.33
CA ALA A 67 2.53 -1.92 3.89
C ALA A 67 2.99 -2.72 5.11
N ILE A 68 4.17 -3.35 5.05
CA ILE A 68 4.76 -4.06 6.20
C ILE A 68 5.07 -3.08 7.34
N ALA A 69 5.70 -1.94 7.05
CA ALA A 69 6.07 -0.97 8.07
C ALA A 69 4.83 -0.39 8.76
N SER A 70 3.79 -0.02 8.00
CA SER A 70 2.54 0.48 8.56
C SER A 70 1.78 -0.57 9.37
N ALA A 71 1.75 -1.83 8.91
CA ALA A 71 1.19 -2.94 9.68
C ALA A 71 1.94 -3.19 10.99
N GLN A 72 3.27 -3.15 10.96
CA GLN A 72 4.09 -3.30 12.16
C GLN A 72 3.81 -2.18 13.17
N ALA A 73 3.77 -0.92 12.70
CA ALA A 73 3.43 0.22 13.55
C ALA A 73 2.06 0.05 14.21
N ALA A 74 1.03 -0.27 13.43
CA ALA A 74 -0.33 -0.52 13.92
C ALA A 74 -0.37 -1.67 14.95
N ALA A 75 0.30 -2.79 14.67
CA ALA A 75 0.36 -3.94 15.57
C ALA A 75 1.03 -3.59 16.91
N THR A 76 2.19 -2.93 16.87
CA THR A 76 2.90 -2.50 18.08
C THR A 76 2.04 -1.54 18.92
N THR A 77 1.31 -0.62 18.28
CA THR A 77 0.39 0.29 18.99
C THR A 77 -0.75 -0.48 19.67
N VAL A 78 -1.37 -1.45 19.01
CA VAL A 78 -2.47 -2.25 19.59
C VAL A 78 -2.00 -3.10 20.76
N ILE A 79 -0.83 -3.74 20.62
CA ILE A 79 -0.25 -4.56 21.69
C ILE A 79 0.00 -3.68 22.93
N ALA A 80 0.66 -2.53 22.75
CA ALA A 80 0.95 -1.60 23.84
C ALA A 80 -0.32 -1.03 24.50
N ALA A 81 -1.35 -0.71 23.71
CA ALA A 81 -2.64 -0.24 24.24
C ALA A 81 -3.35 -1.32 25.08
N LYS A 82 -3.33 -2.56 24.60
CA LYS A 82 -3.91 -3.71 25.31
C LYS A 82 -3.22 -3.97 26.65
N GLU A 83 -1.90 -3.87 26.70
CA GLU A 83 -1.11 -4.07 27.92
C GLU A 83 -1.40 -3.02 29.00
N ARG A 84 -1.75 -1.80 28.60
CA ARG A 84 -2.09 -0.70 29.52
C ARG A 84 -3.52 -0.81 30.08
N ALA A 85 -4.28 -1.83 29.69
CA ALA A 85 -5.72 -1.94 29.94
C ALA A 85 -6.50 -0.70 29.47
N ASP A 86 -5.94 0.06 28.52
CA ASP A 86 -6.65 1.10 27.82
C ASP A 86 -7.70 0.39 26.94
N SER A 87 -8.95 0.27 27.44
CA SER A 87 -10.12 0.07 26.56
C SER A 87 -10.02 1.09 25.44
N PRO A 88 -10.28 0.73 24.16
CA PRO A 88 -9.76 1.43 22.99
C PRO A 88 -9.76 2.93 23.25
N PRO A 89 -8.58 3.52 23.52
CA PRO A 89 -8.56 4.74 24.31
C PRO A 89 -9.29 5.84 23.56
N ALA A 90 -10.03 6.67 24.29
CA ALA A 90 -10.62 7.92 23.79
C ALA A 90 -9.59 8.87 23.09
N VAL A 91 -8.31 8.47 23.07
CA VAL A 91 -7.14 9.02 22.37
C VAL A 91 -7.14 8.74 20.86
N TRP A 92 -7.95 7.80 20.35
CA TRP A 92 -8.10 7.58 18.89
C TRP A 92 -8.84 8.73 18.16
N ARG A 93 -9.28 9.73 18.91
CA ARG A 93 -9.84 10.98 18.39
C ARG A 93 -8.70 11.93 18.03
N ASN A 94 -8.47 12.07 16.72
CA ASN A 94 -7.71 13.16 16.11
C ASN A 94 -6.18 13.13 16.32
N THR A 95 -5.49 12.27 15.58
CA THR A 95 -4.08 12.52 15.20
C THR A 95 -4.01 12.77 13.70
N ASN A 96 -4.52 13.92 13.26
CA ASN A 96 -4.00 14.55 12.06
C ASN A 96 -2.55 14.92 12.35
N VAL A 97 -1.62 14.20 11.73
CA VAL A 97 -0.21 14.55 11.71
C VAL A 97 -0.09 15.82 10.86
N SER A 98 -0.01 16.96 11.54
CA SER A 98 0.51 18.22 11.00
C SER A 98 2.03 18.22 11.04
#